data_AF-A0A0C2DYC9-F1
#
_entry.id   AF-A0A0C2DYC9-F1
#
_cell.length_a   1.000
_cell.length_b   1.000
_cell.length_c   1.000
_cell.angle_alpha   90.00
_cell.angle_beta   90.00
_cell.angle_gamma   90.00
#
_symmetry.space_group_name_H-M   'P 1'
#
loop_
_entity.id
_entity.type
_entity.pdbx_description
1 polymer ?
#
loop_
_entity_poly.entity_id
_entity_poly.type
_entity_poly.pdbx_seq_one_letter_code
_entity_poly.pdbx_strand_id
1 'polypeptide(L)'
;MKDTALPPEKDNIVTYRFTRVTLGLNVSPFLLAATIRYHLNHEVKDHKLACEIGENLYVDNLILTGNNKEEILEKFLATREVFPQMI
;
A
#
# COMPACT_ATOMS: atom_id res chain seq x y z
N MET A 1 -9.34 -16.94 -20.10
CA MET A 1 -9.42 -18.12 -20.99
C MET A 1 -8.10 -18.29 -21.70
N LYS A 2 -7.77 -19.50 -22.16
CA LYS A 2 -6.54 -19.73 -22.93
C LYS A 2 -6.69 -19.23 -24.36
N ASP A 3 -7.87 -19.46 -24.95
CA ASP A 3 -8.29 -18.97 -26.25
C ASP A 3 -9.70 -18.38 -26.13
N THR A 4 -9.90 -17.15 -26.60
CA THR A 4 -11.19 -16.45 -26.54
C THR A 4 -12.14 -16.85 -27.66
N ALA A 5 -11.68 -17.57 -28.70
CA ALA A 5 -12.49 -18.06 -29.81
C ALA A 5 -13.15 -19.42 -29.51
N LEU A 6 -12.67 -20.16 -28.50
CA LEU A 6 -13.21 -21.45 -28.09
C LEU A 6 -14.23 -21.31 -26.95
N PRO A 7 -15.20 -22.23 -26.82
CA PRO A 7 -16.17 -22.21 -25.73
C PRO A 7 -15.50 -22.30 -24.33
N PRO A 8 -16.19 -21.87 -23.25
CA PRO A 8 -15.66 -21.85 -21.88
C PRO A 8 -15.63 -23.24 -21.23
N GLU A 9 -15.03 -24.21 -21.92
CA GLU A 9 -14.87 -25.57 -21.43
C GLU A 9 -13.69 -25.66 -20.45
N LYS A 10 -13.68 -26.71 -19.62
CA LYS A 10 -12.70 -26.89 -18.54
C LYS A 10 -11.25 -26.73 -19.02
N ASP A 11 -10.95 -27.22 -20.22
CA ASP A 11 -9.61 -27.18 -20.80
C ASP A 11 -9.22 -25.79 -21.34
N ASN A 12 -10.19 -24.89 -21.53
CA ASN A 12 -10.00 -23.49 -21.96
C ASN A 12 -10.09 -22.47 -20.80
N ILE A 13 -10.47 -22.91 -19.60
CA ILE A 13 -10.47 -22.05 -18.39
C ILE A 13 -9.03 -21.91 -17.86
N VAL A 14 -8.66 -20.68 -17.50
CA VAL A 14 -7.42 -20.40 -16.76
C VAL A 14 -7.79 -20.03 -15.33
N THR A 15 -7.25 -20.79 -14.37
CA THR A 15 -7.45 -20.53 -12.94
C THR A 15 -6.24 -19.80 -12.40
N TYR A 16 -6.48 -18.69 -11.71
CA TYR A 16 -5.44 -17.91 -11.03
C TYR A 16 -5.61 -18.04 -9.51
N ARG A 17 -4.48 -17.98 -8.79
CA ARG A 17 -4.45 -17.93 -7.34
C ARG A 17 -3.65 -16.72 -6.91
N PHE A 18 -4.21 -15.93 -6.00
CA PHE A 18 -3.50 -14.81 -5.41
C PHE A 18 -2.36 -15.29 -4.50
N THR A 19 -1.21 -14.65 -4.61
CA THR A 19 -0.02 -14.92 -3.78
C THR A 19 0.30 -13.77 -2.80
N ARG A 20 -0.49 -12.70 -2.84
CA ARG A 20 -0.43 -11.53 -1.96
C ARG A 20 -1.83 -11.14 -1.54
N VAL A 21 -1.93 -10.31 -0.50
CA VAL A 21 -3.19 -9.69 -0.09
C VAL A 21 -3.79 -8.96 -1.28
N THR A 22 -5.06 -9.25 -1.58
CA THR A 22 -5.73 -8.69 -2.75
C THR A 22 -6.47 -7.42 -2.38
N LEU A 23 -6.71 -6.56 -3.37
CA LEU A 23 -7.68 -5.48 -3.20
C LEU A 23 -9.10 -6.07 -3.19
N GLY A 24 -9.98 -5.54 -2.35
CA GLY A 24 -11.40 -5.89 -2.33
C GLY A 24 -11.83 -7.06 -1.42
N LEU A 25 -10.91 -7.71 -0.68
CA LEU A 25 -11.34 -8.55 0.45
C LEU A 25 -11.65 -7.68 1.66
N ASN A 26 -12.67 -8.07 2.42
CA ASN A 26 -13.06 -7.42 3.67
C ASN A 26 -11.90 -7.31 4.68
N VAL A 27 -10.99 -8.28 4.70
CA VAL A 27 -9.82 -8.31 5.59
C VAL A 27 -8.64 -7.48 5.10
N SER A 28 -8.58 -7.13 3.81
CA SER A 28 -7.41 -6.48 3.23
C SER A 28 -7.09 -5.11 3.83
N PRO A 29 -8.06 -4.22 4.11
CA PRO A 29 -7.78 -2.93 4.76
C PRO A 29 -7.14 -3.11 6.14
N PHE A 30 -7.59 -4.10 6.91
CA PHE A 30 -7.04 -4.40 8.22
C PHE A 30 -5.59 -4.86 8.13
N LEU A 31 -5.30 -5.81 7.23
CA LEU A 31 -3.94 -6.33 7.03
C LEU A 31 -2.99 -5.23 6.56
N LEU A 32 -3.42 -4.41 5.60
CA LEU A 32 -2.64 -3.26 5.11
C LEU A 32 -2.32 -2.29 6.24
N ALA A 33 -3.32 -1.87 7.01
CA ALA A 33 -3.13 -0.93 8.12
C ALA A 33 -2.22 -1.51 9.23
N ALA A 34 -2.34 -2.80 9.53
CA ALA A 34 -1.47 -3.46 10.49
C ALA A 34 -0.01 -3.51 10.03
N THR A 35 0.24 -3.87 8.77
CA THR A 35 1.58 -3.90 8.18
C THR A 35 2.22 -2.51 8.15
N ILE A 36 1.49 -1.48 7.73
CA ILE A 36 2.01 -0.12 7.69
C ILE A 36 2.35 0.36 9.11
N ARG A 37 1.45 0.18 10.08
CA ARG A 37 1.73 0.56 11.48
C ARG A 37 2.95 -0.16 12.05
N TYR A 38 3.12 -1.44 11.74
CA TYR A 38 4.29 -2.19 12.17
C TYR A 38 5.58 -1.55 11.64
N HIS A 39 5.66 -1.27 10.33
CA HIS A 39 6.85 -0.65 9.72
C HIS A 39 7.11 0.76 10.24
N LEU A 40 6.08 1.61 10.37
CA LEU A 40 6.22 2.96 10.91
C LEU A 40 6.79 2.96 12.33
N ASN A 41 6.39 1.99 13.17
CA ASN A 41 6.82 1.92 14.57
C ASN A 41 8.21 1.31 14.78
N HIS A 42 8.71 0.48 13.86
CA HIS A 42 9.92 -0.31 14.09
C HIS A 42 11.06 -0.01 13.10
N GLU A 43 10.73 0.37 11.86
CA GLU A 43 11.72 0.47 10.78
C GLU A 43 12.04 1.92 10.38
N VAL A 44 11.12 2.86 10.64
CA VAL A 44 11.31 4.28 10.29
C VAL A 44 12.03 5.03 11.40
N LYS A 45 13.22 5.55 11.10
CA LYS A 45 14.05 6.33 12.06
C LYS A 45 13.48 7.70 12.38
N ASP A 46 12.85 8.37 11.42
CA ASP A 46 12.20 9.64 11.65
C ASP A 46 10.83 9.41 12.28
N HIS A 47 10.80 9.37 13.62
CA HIS A 47 9.59 9.14 14.39
C HIS A 47 8.52 10.22 14.18
N LYS A 48 8.92 11.46 13.87
CA LYS A 48 7.97 12.55 13.65
C LYS A 48 7.22 12.33 12.34
N LEU A 49 7.96 12.04 11.27
CA LEU A 49 7.37 11.69 9.98
C LEU A 49 6.53 10.42 10.08
N ALA A 50 7.01 9.40 10.80
CA ALA A 50 6.27 8.15 10.98
C ALA A 50 4.92 8.35 11.68
N CYS A 51 4.91 9.19 12.73
CA CYS A 51 3.67 9.58 13.43
C CYS A 51 2.72 10.32 12.49
N GLU A 52 3.23 11.30 11.74
CA GLU A 52 2.43 12.09 10.80
C GLU A 52 1.83 11.22 9.68
N ILE A 53 2.59 10.28 9.12
CA ILE A 53 2.08 9.31 8.14
C ILE A 53 0.98 8.45 8.78
N GLY A 54 1.19 7.94 9.99
CA GLY A 54 0.24 7.07 10.67
C GLY A 54 -1.09 7.75 11.00
N GLU A 55 -1.07 9.04 11.33
CA GLU A 55 -2.25 9.84 11.66
C GLU A 55 -3.04 10.28 10.42
N ASN A 56 -2.37 10.45 9.27
CA ASN A 56 -3.00 10.99 8.06
C ASN A 56 -3.16 9.96 6.92
N LEU A 57 -3.09 8.67 7.25
CA LEU A 57 -3.34 7.59 6.29
C LEU A 57 -4.79 7.08 6.39
N TYR A 58 -5.48 7.06 5.26
CA TYR A 58 -6.79 6.43 5.10
C TYR A 58 -6.71 5.22 4.16
N VAL A 59 -6.62 4.03 4.73
CA VAL A 59 -6.42 2.74 4.03
C VAL A 59 -5.16 2.75 3.17
N ASP A 60 -5.25 3.18 1.92
CA ASP A 60 -4.17 3.29 0.93
C ASP A 60 -3.87 4.74 0.53
N ASN A 61 -4.65 5.72 1.01
CA ASN A 61 -4.50 7.13 0.70
C ASN A 61 -3.74 7.85 1.81
N LEU A 62 -2.55 8.36 1.49
CA LEU A 62 -1.78 9.23 2.38
C LEU A 62 -2.00 10.69 2.01
N ILE A 63 -2.38 11.50 3.00
CA ILE A 63 -2.52 12.95 2.84
C ILE A 63 -1.51 13.62 3.77
N LEU A 64 -0.59 14.40 3.21
CA LEU A 64 0.37 15.19 4.01
C LEU A 64 0.15 16.67 3.72
N THR A 65 0.34 17.50 4.75
CA THR A 65 0.18 18.95 4.65
C THR A 65 1.49 19.66 5.00
N GLY A 66 1.64 20.90 4.57
CA GLY A 66 2.81 21.72 4.87
C GLY A 66 2.50 23.19 4.63
N ASN A 67 3.24 24.07 5.29
CA ASN A 67 2.97 25.51 5.29
C ASN A 67 3.60 26.23 4.09
N ASN A 68 4.59 25.60 3.45
CA ASN A 68 5.29 26.11 2.29
C ASN A 68 5.72 24.96 1.37
N LYS A 69 6.21 25.31 0.18
CA LYS A 69 6.54 24.33 -0.86
C LYS A 69 7.75 23.48 -0.47
N GLU A 70 8.70 24.08 0.22
CA GLU A 70 9.94 23.44 0.66
C GLU A 70 9.64 22.33 1.67
N GLU A 71 8.80 22.59 2.67
CA GLU A 71 8.33 21.61 3.65
C GLU A 71 7.58 20.45 2.98
N ILE A 72 6.68 20.76 2.04
CA ILE A 72 5.92 19.73 1.30
C ILE A 72 6.88 18.86 0.48
N LEU A 73 7.86 19.47 -0.19
CA LEU A 73 8.86 18.74 -0.97
C LEU A 73 9.71 17.82 -0.09
N GLU A 74 10.16 18.32 1.07
CA GLU A 74 10.92 17.53 2.04
C GLU A 74 10.10 16.32 2.52
N LYS A 75 8.85 16.54 2.94
CA LYS A 75 7.95 15.46 3.37
C LYS A 75 7.69 14.45 2.25
N PHE A 76 7.49 14.92 1.02
CA PHE A 76 7.30 14.06 -0.15
C PHE A 76 8.52 13.16 -0.38
N LEU A 77 9.72 13.73 -0.40
CA LEU A 77 10.96 12.97 -0.60
C LEU A 77 11.17 11.96 0.53
N ALA A 78 11.04 12.38 1.79
CA ALA A 78 11.23 11.50 2.94
C ALA A 78 10.22 10.34 2.95
N THR A 79 8.95 10.62 2.64
CA THR A 79 7.91 9.59 2.53
C THR A 79 8.21 8.60 1.40
N ARG A 80 8.75 9.07 0.27
CA ARG A 80 9.13 8.22 -0.86
C ARG A 80 10.28 7.26 -0.55
N GLU A 81 11.12 7.56 0.44
CA GLU A 81 12.17 6.65 0.90
C GLU A 81 11.64 5.58 1.88
N VAL A 82 10.54 5.88 2.57
CA VAL A 82 9.92 5.00 3.59
C VAL A 82 9.11 3.87 2.95
N PHE A 83 8.14 4.19 2.09
CA PHE A 83 7.19 3.20 1.55
C PHE A 83 7.82 2.02 0.78
N PRO A 84 8.89 2.20 -0.02
CA PRO A 84 9.55 1.07 -0.70
C PRO A 84 10.14 0.03 0.24
N GLN A 85 10.40 0.37 1.50
CA GLN A 85 10.96 -0.55 2.50
C GLN A 85 9.88 -1.41 3.19
N MET A 86 8.60 -1.20 2.88
CA MET A 86 7.46 -1.90 3.52
C MET A 86 6.99 -3.17 2.78
N ILE A 87 7.89 -3.85 2.04
CA ILE A 87 7.58 -4.97 1.15
C ILE A 87 7.94 -6.33 1.77
#